data_AF-A0A7I8MW39-F1
#
_entry.id   AF-A0A7I8MW39-F1
#
_cell.length_a   1.000
_cell.length_b   1.000
_cell.length_c   1.000
_cell.angle_alpha   90.00
_cell.angle_beta   90.00
_cell.angle_gamma   90.00
#
_symmetry.space_group_name_H-M   'P 1'
#
loop_
_entity.id
_entity.type
_entity.pdbx_description
1 polymer ?
#
loop_
_entity_poly.entity_id
_entity_poly.type
_entity_poly.pdbx_seq_one_letter_code
_entity_poly.pdbx_strand_id
1 'polypeptide(L)'
;MVTHTSIIKRRVSVAALVAVLTVLMAPALAFGLDSVNKTFFFGVAIKGFDPVAYFTENRAVKGDSDFEYVWRDAKWYFTSAEHQNLFKADPEAYAPQYGGY
;
A
#
# COMPACT_ATOMS: atom_id res chain seq x y z
N MET A 1 -29.29 35.58 -52.56
CA MET A 1 -29.01 35.71 -51.11
C MET A 1 -29.35 34.37 -50.48
N VAL A 2 -28.36 33.49 -50.24
CA VAL A 2 -28.57 32.16 -49.65
C VAL A 2 -27.64 32.03 -48.45
N THR A 3 -28.21 31.71 -47.30
CA THR A 3 -27.58 31.69 -45.97
C THR A 3 -26.76 30.42 -45.75
N HIS A 4 -25.46 30.56 -45.49
CA HIS A 4 -24.63 29.52 -44.87
C HIS A 4 -24.65 29.70 -43.36
N THR A 5 -25.16 28.73 -42.58
CA THR A 5 -24.71 28.44 -41.20
C THR A 5 -25.39 27.16 -40.68
N SER A 6 -24.67 26.03 -40.66
CA SER A 6 -25.06 24.89 -39.80
C SER A 6 -23.97 23.84 -39.53
N ILE A 7 -22.68 24.12 -39.78
CA ILE A 7 -21.62 23.11 -39.60
C ILE A 7 -20.96 23.14 -38.21
N ILE A 8 -21.07 24.26 -37.47
CA ILE A 8 -20.26 24.49 -36.26
C ILE A 8 -20.81 23.80 -35.00
N LYS A 9 -22.10 23.43 -34.94
CA LYS A 9 -22.72 22.92 -33.71
C LYS A 9 -22.54 21.42 -33.43
N ARG A 10 -22.00 20.62 -34.36
CA ARG A 10 -21.93 19.14 -34.24
C ARG A 10 -20.62 18.57 -33.73
N ARG A 11 -19.58 19.39 -33.57
CA ARG A 11 -18.22 18.95 -33.15
C ARG A 11 -17.94 19.12 -31.65
N VAL A 12 -18.80 19.85 -30.93
CA VAL A 12 -18.66 20.09 -29.49
C VAL A 12 -19.05 18.84 -28.66
N SER A 13 -19.80 17.90 -29.25
CA SER A 13 -20.45 16.81 -28.51
C SER A 13 -19.55 15.63 -28.15
N VAL A 14 -18.48 15.36 -28.89
CA VAL A 14 -17.61 14.17 -28.64
C VAL A 14 -16.46 14.49 -27.69
N ALA A 15 -15.85 15.68 -27.83
CA ALA A 15 -14.74 16.11 -26.98
C ALA A 15 -15.16 16.34 -25.52
N ALA A 16 -16.38 16.86 -25.30
CA ALA A 16 -16.93 17.03 -23.96
C ALA A 16 -17.20 15.68 -23.26
N LEU A 17 -17.59 14.65 -24.01
CA LEU A 17 -17.89 13.32 -23.45
C LEU A 17 -16.62 12.57 -23.01
N VAL A 18 -15.51 12.71 -23.76
CA VAL A 18 -14.22 12.11 -23.40
C VAL A 18 -13.59 12.80 -22.18
N ALA A 19 -13.68 14.14 -22.11
CA ALA A 19 -13.17 14.90 -20.96
C ALA A 19 -13.91 14.58 -19.66
N VAL A 20 -15.24 14.39 -19.73
CA VAL A 20 -16.05 13.96 -18.57
C VAL A 20 -15.66 12.55 -18.11
N LEU A 21 -15.40 11.62 -19.04
CA LEU A 21 -14.99 10.25 -18.71
C LEU A 21 -13.62 10.21 -18.01
N THR A 22 -12.67 11.05 -18.43
CA THR A 22 -11.34 11.14 -17.79
C THR A 22 -11.39 11.75 -16.39
N VAL A 23 -12.28 12.73 -16.15
CA VAL A 23 -12.44 13.35 -14.81
C VAL A 23 -13.11 12.39 -13.84
N LEU A 24 -14.03 11.55 -14.30
CA LEU A 24 -14.73 10.56 -13.46
C LEU A 24 -13.85 9.37 -13.04
N MET A 25 -12.75 9.09 -13.76
CA MET A 25 -11.80 8.01 -13.44
C MET A 25 -10.60 8.46 -12.60
N ALA A 26 -10.39 9.78 -12.43
CA ALA A 26 -9.26 10.33 -11.68
C ALA A 26 -9.21 9.94 -10.18
N PRO A 27 -10.33 9.72 -9.45
CA PRO A 27 -10.25 9.37 -8.02
C PRO A 27 -9.72 7.96 -7.73
N ALA A 28 -9.63 7.08 -8.74
CA ALA A 28 -9.24 5.68 -8.53
C ALA A 28 -7.72 5.48 -8.33
N LEU A 29 -6.90 6.51 -8.59
CA LEU A 29 -5.44 6.42 -8.45
C LEU A 29 -4.93 6.77 -7.05
N ALA A 30 -5.80 7.19 -6.13
CA ALA A 30 -5.41 7.64 -4.79
C ALA A 30 -5.50 6.55 -3.69
N PHE A 31 -6.01 5.35 -3.99
CA PHE A 31 -6.10 4.25 -3.04
C PHE A 31 -4.88 3.32 -3.11
N GLY A 32 -3.68 3.90 -3.03
CA GLY A 32 -2.47 3.15 -2.70
C GLY A 32 -2.37 3.01 -1.18
N LEU A 33 -3.11 2.07 -0.60
CA LEU A 33 -2.98 1.77 0.82
C LEU A 33 -1.89 0.70 0.98
N ASP A 34 -0.69 1.14 1.37
CA ASP A 34 0.31 0.33 2.09
C ASP A 34 -0.30 -0.14 3.42
N SER A 35 -1.32 -1.00 3.36
CA SER A 35 -1.95 -1.56 4.55
C SER A 35 -1.15 -2.77 5.00
N VAL A 36 -0.19 -2.54 5.89
CA VAL A 36 0.33 -3.64 6.72
C VAL A 36 -0.86 -4.24 7.46
N ASN A 37 -1.01 -5.57 7.40
CA ASN A 37 -2.02 -6.31 8.13
C ASN A 37 -1.72 -6.18 9.63
N LYS A 38 -2.49 -5.33 10.28
CA LYS A 38 -2.43 -5.05 11.70
C LYS A 38 -3.43 -5.96 12.41
N THR A 39 -2.99 -6.57 13.51
CA THR A 39 -3.90 -7.25 14.43
C THR A 39 -4.94 -6.24 14.94
N PHE A 40 -6.21 -6.65 15.01
CA PHE A 40 -7.34 -5.80 15.47
C PHE A 40 -7.06 -5.16 16.83
N PHE A 41 -6.29 -5.85 17.67
CA PHE A 41 -5.76 -5.32 18.92
C PHE A 41 -4.29 -4.94 18.77
N PHE A 42 -3.95 -3.71 19.16
CA PHE A 42 -2.59 -3.15 19.32
C PHE A 42 -1.78 -2.81 18.06
N GLY A 43 -2.32 -3.00 16.85
CA GLY A 43 -1.61 -2.58 15.64
C GLY A 43 -0.35 -3.41 15.35
N VAL A 44 -0.29 -4.65 15.84
CA VAL A 44 0.87 -5.54 15.67
C VAL A 44 0.86 -6.15 14.27
N ALA A 45 1.95 -5.95 13.52
CA ALA A 45 2.19 -6.48 12.20
C ALA A 45 2.26 -8.01 12.23
N ILE A 46 1.76 -8.66 11.17
CA ILE A 46 1.94 -10.10 10.92
C ILE A 46 1.67 -11.00 12.13
N LYS A 47 0.66 -10.65 12.94
CA LYS A 47 0.28 -11.36 14.17
C LYS A 47 1.43 -11.50 15.19
N GLY A 48 2.44 -10.62 15.13
CA GLY A 48 3.59 -10.59 16.05
C GLY A 48 4.65 -11.67 15.79
N PHE A 49 4.69 -12.23 14.58
CA PHE A 49 5.82 -13.05 14.15
C PHE A 49 6.98 -12.16 13.71
N ASP A 50 8.19 -12.70 13.80
CA ASP A 50 9.40 -12.05 13.34
C ASP A 50 9.52 -12.15 11.81
N PRO A 51 9.53 -11.03 11.07
CA PRO A 51 9.65 -11.05 9.62
C PRO A 51 11.03 -11.52 9.13
N VAL A 52 12.10 -11.25 9.89
CA VAL A 52 13.48 -11.62 9.54
C VAL A 52 13.68 -13.12 9.69
N ALA A 53 13.02 -13.75 10.67
CA ALA A 53 13.10 -15.20 10.90
C ALA A 53 12.61 -16.03 9.69
N TYR A 54 11.72 -15.49 8.84
CA TYR A 54 11.35 -16.17 7.59
C TYR A 54 12.54 -16.35 6.65
N PHE A 55 13.52 -15.45 6.68
CA PHE A 55 14.69 -15.44 5.80
C PHE A 55 15.91 -16.09 6.47
N THR A 56 16.09 -15.90 7.78
CA THR A 56 17.25 -16.42 8.52
C THR A 56 17.04 -17.84 9.04
N GLU A 57 15.82 -18.17 9.46
CA GLU A 57 15.48 -19.46 10.08
C GLU A 57 14.55 -20.33 9.22
N ASN A 58 14.05 -19.82 8.09
CA ASN A 58 13.11 -20.51 7.20
C ASN A 58 11.84 -21.03 7.90
N ARG A 59 11.41 -20.36 8.98
CA ARG A 59 10.21 -20.73 9.74
C ARG A 59 9.59 -19.52 10.42
N ALA A 60 8.30 -19.59 10.70
CA ALA A 60 7.61 -18.58 11.49
C ALA A 60 8.03 -18.70 12.97
N VAL A 61 8.68 -17.66 13.51
CA VAL A 61 9.03 -17.58 14.93
C VAL A 61 8.34 -16.39 15.56
N LYS A 62 7.76 -16.58 16.75
CA LYS A 62 7.08 -15.51 17.48
C LYS A 62 8.12 -14.50 17.98
N GLY A 63 7.92 -13.23 17.66
CA GLY A 63 8.75 -12.15 18.19
C GLY A 63 8.38 -11.79 19.63
N ASP A 64 9.30 -11.13 20.31
CA ASP A 64 9.14 -10.61 21.66
C ASP A 64 8.78 -9.11 21.61
N SER A 65 7.91 -8.65 22.51
CA SER A 65 7.59 -7.22 22.64
C SER A 65 8.76 -6.38 23.16
N ASP A 66 9.73 -7.02 23.81
CA ASP A 66 10.98 -6.36 24.24
C ASP A 66 11.85 -5.94 23.04
N PHE A 67 11.68 -6.63 21.91
CA PHE A 67 12.31 -6.28 20.63
C PHE A 67 11.23 -5.79 19.66
N GLU A 68 10.76 -4.56 19.85
CA GLU A 68 9.76 -3.95 18.97
C GLU A 68 10.30 -2.81 18.09
N TYR A 69 9.75 -2.64 16.89
CA TYR A 69 9.99 -1.47 16.06
C TYR A 69 8.70 -1.02 15.37
N VAL A 70 8.46 0.29 15.32
CA VAL A 70 7.28 0.85 14.66
C VAL A 70 7.64 1.25 13.23
N TRP A 71 6.96 0.65 12.26
CA TRP A 71 7.11 0.98 10.85
C TRP A 71 5.78 0.82 10.11
N ARG A 72 5.46 1.79 9.24
CA ARG A 72 4.15 1.91 8.56
C ARG A 72 2.95 1.80 9.52
N ASP A 73 3.04 2.54 10.63
CA ASP A 73 2.03 2.59 11.70
C ASP A 73 1.67 1.21 12.31
N ALA A 74 2.58 0.24 12.22
CA ALA A 74 2.44 -1.08 12.81
C ALA A 74 3.62 -1.39 13.74
N LYS A 75 3.34 -2.13 14.83
CA LYS A 75 4.37 -2.68 15.72
C LYS A 75 4.89 -4.00 15.15
N TRP A 76 6.19 -4.08 14.92
CA TRP A 76 6.90 -5.28 14.47
C TRP A 76 7.67 -5.86 15.64
N TYR A 77 7.55 -7.17 15.87
CA TYR A 77 8.24 -7.86 16.95
C TYR A 77 9.31 -8.78 16.38
N PHE A 78 10.41 -8.94 17.12
CA PHE A 78 11.58 -9.69 16.68
C PHE A 78 12.00 -10.69 17.76
N THR A 79 12.66 -11.77 17.37
CA THR A 79 13.21 -12.78 18.30
C THR A 79 14.47 -12.28 19.00
N SER A 80 15.11 -11.24 18.45
CA SER A 80 16.35 -10.69 18.96
C SER A 80 16.54 -9.22 18.55
N ALA A 81 17.44 -8.52 19.25
CA ALA A 81 17.91 -7.20 18.85
C ALA A 81 18.62 -7.20 17.49
N GLU A 82 19.26 -8.30 17.11
CA GLU A 82 19.91 -8.45 15.79
C GLU A 82 18.87 -8.43 14.67
N HIS A 83 17.81 -9.22 14.78
CA HIS A 83 16.71 -9.23 13.81
C HIS A 83 16.01 -7.86 13.74
N GLN A 84 15.78 -7.21 14.90
CA GLN A 84 15.25 -5.85 14.93
C GLN A 84 16.13 -4.87 14.14
N ASN A 85 17.45 -4.97 14.28
CA ASN A 85 18.40 -4.10 13.57
C ASN A 85 18.45 -4.39 12.07
N LEU A 86 18.39 -5.67 11.67
CA LEU A 86 18.29 -6.05 10.25
C LEU A 86 17.02 -5.45 9.62
N PHE A 87 15.87 -5.59 10.28
CA PHE A 87 14.63 -5.01 9.80
C PHE A 87 14.69 -3.48 9.76
N LYS A 88 15.26 -2.82 10.78
CA LYS A 88 15.42 -1.36 10.79
C LYS A 88 16.29 -0.84 9.63
N ALA A 89 17.30 -1.63 9.23
CA ALA A 89 18.23 -1.25 8.16
C ALA A 89 17.56 -1.32 6.78
N ASP A 90 16.73 -2.33 6.53
CA ASP A 90 16.01 -2.50 5.28
C ASP A 90 14.63 -3.15 5.49
N PRO A 91 13.61 -2.40 5.94
CA PRO A 91 12.29 -2.95 6.21
C PRO A 91 11.64 -3.60 4.99
N GLU A 92 11.92 -3.10 3.78
CA GLU A 92 11.28 -3.55 2.54
C GLU A 92 11.80 -4.92 2.10
N ALA A 93 13.03 -5.29 2.47
CA ALA A 93 13.59 -6.62 2.23
C ALA A 93 12.90 -7.73 3.05
N TYR A 94 12.38 -7.39 4.24
CA TYR A 94 11.85 -8.37 5.19
C TYR A 94 10.32 -8.31 5.35
N ALA A 95 9.70 -7.15 5.12
CA ALA A 95 8.26 -7.00 5.22
C ALA A 95 7.54 -7.75 4.08
N PRO A 96 6.38 -8.38 4.33
CA PRO A 96 5.61 -9.01 3.25
C PRO A 96 5.12 -8.00 2.21
N GLN A 97 5.30 -8.31 0.93
CA GLN A 97 4.95 -7.43 -0.18
C GLN A 97 3.45 -7.07 -0.26
N TYR A 98 2.57 -7.95 0.22
CA TYR A 98 1.11 -7.75 0.21
C TYR A 98 0.55 -7.44 1.60
N GLY A 99 1.34 -6.84 2.49
CA GLY A 99 0.89 -6.48 3.84
C GLY A 99 0.72 -7.65 4.80
N GLY A 100 0.95 -8.90 4.39
CA GLY A 100 1.01 -10.06 5.29
C GLY A 100 -0.35 -10.70 5.60
N TYR A 101 -1.24 -10.80 4.60
CA TYR A 101 -2.44 -11.65 4.64
C TYR A 101 -2.12 -13.14 4.72
#